data_AF-A0A946HKP5-F1
#
_entry.id   AF-A0A946HKP5-F1
#
_cell.length_a   1.000
_cell.length_b   1.000
_cell.length_c   1.000
_cell.angle_alpha   90.00
_cell.angle_beta   90.00
_cell.angle_gamma   90.00
#
_symmetry.space_group_name_H-M   'P 1'
#
loop_
_entity.id
_entity.type
_entity.pdbx_description
1 polymer ?
#
loop_
_entity_poly.entity_id
_entity_poly.type
_entity_poly.pdbx_seq_one_letter_code
_entity_poly.pdbx_strand_id
1 'polypeptide(L)'
;MNRTPWLMWDLCEGVPNPDADTVECRQMLETQIASIRAEFGSFHPGIWHLYVHLMEMSPEPEKALRVADELRGLVPDAGHLEHMSTHIYVLCGDYQAVVAANHAGIVADEKYLAYAGAMNIYTLYRVHNYHFKLYGAMFLGQYDAAMEAVAGLAKTVPEGYLRWEYPRMANVVEGYLSIYVHAYIRFGRWQELLALTLPEDREIYAMTTAMVYYGRAVAHAVLGQIDAATTEQALFEAAIPNVPKQRYMHTVRCRDILAVGREMLAGELLYRTGDFDRAFAHLRQAVVLEDALPYDEPWGWMQPGRHALGALLLEQGHIEEAATAYRADLGLDQTVIRSNQHPNNVWALQGLHMCYQKMGETRLAAMIKPALDIAQGRADQAVQSSCFCAGQTAE
;
A
#
# COMPACT_ATOMS: atom_id res chain seq x y z
N MET A 1 4.77 -1.54 -24.31
CA MET A 1 4.32 -0.89 -23.05
C MET A 1 3.02 -0.10 -23.26
N ASN A 2 2.98 1.01 -24.00
CA ASN A 2 1.74 1.82 -24.14
C ASN A 2 0.60 1.17 -24.97
N ARG A 3 0.88 0.11 -25.73
CA ARG A 3 -0.14 -0.63 -26.51
C ARG A 3 -1.04 -1.50 -25.62
N THR A 4 -0.50 -1.95 -24.49
CA THR A 4 -1.14 -2.83 -23.51
C THR A 4 -0.86 -2.29 -22.10
N PRO A 5 -1.32 -1.05 -21.79
CA PRO A 5 -1.03 -0.43 -20.51
C PRO A 5 -1.56 -1.31 -19.38
N TRP A 6 -0.70 -1.61 -18.40
CA TRP A 6 -1.02 -2.47 -17.25
C TRP A 6 -1.44 -3.89 -17.63
N LEU A 7 -1.04 -4.37 -18.81
CA LEU A 7 -1.36 -5.71 -19.33
C LEU A 7 -0.12 -6.36 -19.98
N MET A 8 1.08 -6.04 -19.49
CA MET A 8 2.34 -6.62 -20.01
C MET A 8 2.55 -8.07 -19.55
N TRP A 9 1.97 -8.43 -18.40
CA TRP A 9 2.04 -9.75 -17.81
C TRP A 9 0.64 -10.22 -17.46
N ASP A 10 0.41 -11.53 -17.57
CA ASP A 10 -0.67 -12.19 -16.85
C ASP A 10 -0.20 -12.43 -15.41
N LEU A 11 -0.80 -11.71 -14.47
CA LEU A 11 -0.39 -11.71 -13.06
C LEU A 11 -0.80 -12.99 -12.33
N CYS A 12 -1.85 -13.67 -12.80
CA CYS A 12 -2.33 -14.91 -12.21
C CYS A 12 -1.45 -16.09 -12.64
N GLU A 13 -1.15 -16.17 -13.94
CA GLU A 13 -0.33 -17.24 -14.51
C GLU A 13 1.18 -16.96 -14.35
N GLY A 14 1.56 -15.71 -14.07
CA GLY A 14 2.96 -15.31 -13.91
C GLY A 14 3.74 -15.43 -15.22
N VAL A 15 3.11 -15.15 -16.36
CA VAL A 15 3.73 -15.24 -17.69
C VAL A 15 3.49 -13.96 -18.50
N PRO A 16 4.31 -13.66 -19.51
CA PRO A 16 4.04 -12.55 -20.42
C PRO A 16 2.64 -12.66 -21.04
N ASN A 17 1.90 -11.54 -21.10
CA ASN A 17 0.60 -11.52 -21.78
C ASN A 17 0.82 -11.78 -23.29
N PRO A 18 0.12 -12.75 -23.91
CA PRO A 18 0.30 -13.09 -25.32
C PRO A 18 -0.06 -11.94 -26.29
N ASP A 19 -0.91 -11.00 -25.87
CA ASP A 19 -1.29 -9.82 -26.66
C ASP A 19 -0.30 -8.66 -26.48
N ALA A 20 0.71 -8.82 -25.61
CA ALA A 20 1.75 -7.84 -25.36
C ALA A 20 3.09 -8.23 -26.00
N ASP A 21 3.84 -7.24 -26.43
CA ASP A 21 5.20 -7.41 -26.99
C ASP A 21 6.26 -7.62 -25.87
N THR A 22 5.89 -8.19 -24.72
CA THR A 22 6.69 -8.20 -23.47
C THR A 22 8.01 -8.96 -23.62
N VAL A 23 8.00 -10.12 -24.29
CA VAL A 23 9.21 -10.93 -24.50
C VAL A 23 10.22 -10.19 -25.36
N GLU A 24 9.77 -9.61 -26.48
CA GLU A 24 10.61 -8.80 -27.38
C GLU A 24 11.14 -7.54 -26.66
N CYS A 25 10.26 -6.81 -25.95
CA CYS A 25 10.64 -5.64 -25.17
C CYS A 25 11.73 -5.99 -24.14
N ARG A 26 11.56 -7.09 -23.40
CA ARG A 26 12.53 -7.53 -22.39
C ARG A 26 13.87 -7.84 -23.03
N GLN A 27 13.89 -8.63 -24.10
CA GLN A 27 15.12 -9.00 -24.79
C GLN A 27 15.86 -7.78 -25.34
N MET A 28 15.14 -6.83 -25.94
CA MET A 28 15.71 -5.59 -26.47
C MET A 28 16.34 -4.75 -25.35
N LEU A 29 15.60 -4.53 -24.26
CA LEU A 29 16.08 -3.73 -23.13
C LEU A 29 17.29 -4.38 -22.45
N GLU A 30 17.27 -5.70 -22.20
CA GLU A 30 18.39 -6.41 -21.58
C GLU A 30 19.64 -6.39 -22.45
N THR A 31 19.48 -6.56 -23.76
CA THR A 31 20.59 -6.44 -24.73
C THR A 31 21.20 -5.05 -24.69
N GLN A 32 20.36 -4.01 -24.70
CA GLN A 32 20.82 -2.63 -24.71
C GLN A 32 21.47 -2.23 -23.37
N ILE A 33 20.93 -2.71 -22.25
CA ILE A 33 21.53 -2.52 -20.91
C ILE A 33 22.92 -3.16 -20.87
N ALA A 34 23.07 -4.37 -21.39
CA ALA A 34 24.36 -5.07 -21.43
C ALA A 34 25.39 -4.34 -22.30
N SER A 35 25.00 -3.91 -23.51
CA SER A 35 25.86 -3.10 -24.38
C SER A 35 26.26 -1.79 -23.69
N ILE A 36 25.33 -1.09 -23.04
CA ILE A 36 25.64 0.18 -22.39
C ILE A 36 26.63 0.01 -21.24
N ARG A 37 26.45 -1.02 -20.41
CA ARG A 37 27.39 -1.33 -19.32
C ARG A 37 28.78 -1.71 -19.82
N ALA A 38 28.88 -2.30 -21.03
CA ALA A 38 30.16 -2.70 -21.61
C ALA A 38 30.89 -1.55 -22.31
N GLU A 39 30.14 -0.64 -22.94
CA GLU A 39 30.70 0.39 -23.84
C GLU A 39 30.78 1.79 -23.19
N PHE A 40 29.89 2.12 -22.26
CA PHE A 40 29.80 3.45 -21.67
C PHE A 40 30.10 3.45 -20.17
N GLY A 41 30.69 4.54 -19.68
CA GLY A 41 30.95 4.77 -18.25
C GLY A 41 29.76 5.35 -17.47
N SER A 42 28.59 5.52 -18.10
CA SER A 42 27.38 6.07 -17.48
C SER A 42 26.14 5.30 -17.92
N PHE A 43 25.16 5.19 -17.03
CA PHE A 43 23.88 4.53 -17.29
C PHE A 43 22.95 5.42 -18.12
N HIS A 44 22.00 4.81 -18.85
CA HIS A 44 21.04 5.54 -19.67
C HIS A 44 19.66 5.61 -18.99
N PRO A 45 19.22 6.79 -18.51
CA PRO A 45 18.04 6.90 -17.66
C PRO A 45 16.77 6.37 -18.33
N GLY A 46 16.56 6.67 -19.61
CA GLY A 46 15.36 6.21 -20.33
C GLY A 46 15.25 4.69 -20.48
N ILE A 47 16.36 3.97 -20.69
CA ILE A 47 16.33 2.52 -20.88
C ILE A 47 16.13 1.82 -19.52
N TRP A 48 16.75 2.35 -18.46
CA TRP A 48 16.62 1.84 -17.11
C TRP A 48 15.20 2.05 -16.60
N HIS A 49 14.64 3.24 -16.82
CA HIS A 49 13.25 3.59 -16.54
C HIS A 49 12.28 2.62 -17.21
N LEU A 50 12.44 2.38 -18.51
CA LEU A 50 11.58 1.47 -19.27
C LEU A 50 11.70 0.01 -18.81
N TYR A 51 12.90 -0.44 -18.42
CA TYR A 51 13.08 -1.79 -17.88
C TYR A 51 12.45 -1.96 -16.50
N VAL A 52 12.53 -0.94 -15.63
CA VAL A 52 11.81 -0.95 -14.35
C VAL A 52 10.32 -1.13 -14.56
N HIS A 53 9.68 -0.31 -15.41
CA HIS A 53 8.25 -0.45 -15.72
C HIS A 53 7.88 -1.77 -16.38
N LEU A 54 8.78 -2.36 -17.17
CA LEU A 54 8.52 -3.68 -17.73
C LEU A 54 8.51 -4.75 -16.63
N MET A 55 9.36 -4.61 -15.62
CA MET A 55 9.62 -5.66 -14.64
C MET A 55 8.80 -5.55 -13.35
N GLU A 56 8.23 -4.38 -13.02
CA GLU A 56 7.36 -4.19 -11.84
C GLU A 56 6.15 -5.16 -11.84
N MET A 57 5.55 -5.40 -13.00
CA MET A 57 4.45 -6.35 -13.14
C MET A 57 4.89 -7.83 -13.29
N SER A 58 6.18 -8.11 -13.33
CA SER A 58 6.69 -9.45 -13.65
C SER A 58 6.57 -10.42 -12.45
N PRO A 59 6.62 -11.74 -12.67
CA PRO A 59 6.75 -12.71 -11.58
C PRO A 59 8.14 -12.68 -10.90
N GLU A 60 9.09 -11.92 -11.45
CA GLU A 60 10.50 -11.92 -11.07
C GLU A 60 11.09 -10.48 -11.01
N PRO A 61 10.47 -9.54 -10.26
CA PRO A 61 10.89 -8.15 -10.21
C PRO A 61 12.33 -7.99 -9.72
N GLU A 62 12.85 -8.94 -8.94
CA GLU A 62 14.22 -8.97 -8.45
C GLU A 62 15.29 -8.95 -9.56
N LYS A 63 14.95 -9.39 -10.78
CA LYS A 63 15.85 -9.26 -11.95
C LYS A 63 16.19 -7.80 -12.27
N ALA A 64 15.32 -6.87 -11.90
CA ALA A 64 15.50 -5.44 -12.13
C ALA A 64 16.19 -4.71 -10.97
N LEU A 65 16.51 -5.36 -9.83
CA LEU A 65 17.10 -4.68 -8.67
C LEU A 65 18.37 -3.90 -9.01
N ARG A 66 19.30 -4.52 -9.75
CA ARG A 66 20.53 -3.84 -10.17
C ARG A 66 20.24 -2.63 -11.08
N VAL A 67 19.22 -2.73 -11.94
CA VAL A 67 18.81 -1.61 -12.81
C VAL A 67 18.17 -0.50 -11.98
N ALA A 68 17.34 -0.85 -10.99
CA ALA A 68 16.76 0.10 -10.05
C ALA A 68 17.85 0.86 -9.26
N ASP A 69 18.86 0.15 -8.75
CA ASP A 69 20.01 0.74 -8.04
C ASP A 69 20.82 1.70 -8.91
N GLU A 70 21.03 1.35 -10.18
CA GLU A 70 21.77 2.16 -11.15
C GLU A 70 20.96 3.39 -11.62
N LEU A 71 19.62 3.34 -11.55
CA LEU A 71 18.75 4.48 -11.89
C LEU A 71 18.66 5.51 -10.75
N ARG A 72 18.72 5.06 -9.49
CA ARG A 72 18.65 5.93 -8.31
C ARG A 72 19.75 6.99 -8.33
N GLY A 73 19.38 8.26 -8.18
CA GLY A 73 20.33 9.38 -8.18
C GLY A 73 20.88 9.77 -9.56
N LEU A 74 20.46 9.09 -10.65
CA LEU A 74 20.99 9.33 -12.00
C LEU A 74 20.50 10.66 -12.58
N VAL A 75 19.28 11.09 -12.22
CA VAL A 75 18.68 12.35 -12.68
C VAL A 75 18.03 13.08 -11.50
N PRO A 76 18.84 13.67 -10.59
CA PRO A 76 18.41 14.10 -9.25
C PRO A 76 17.40 15.25 -9.20
N ASP A 77 17.23 16.00 -10.29
CA ASP A 77 16.21 17.05 -10.40
C ASP A 77 14.92 16.57 -11.10
N ALA A 78 14.84 15.29 -11.50
CA ALA A 78 13.63 14.68 -12.06
C ALA A 78 12.96 13.79 -11.01
N GLY A 79 12.00 14.35 -10.26
CA GLY A 79 11.31 13.63 -9.18
C GLY A 79 10.67 12.30 -9.63
N HIS A 80 10.23 12.21 -10.90
CA HIS A 80 9.77 10.95 -11.49
C HIS A 80 10.89 9.90 -11.55
N LEU A 81 12.05 10.25 -12.10
CA LEU A 81 13.16 9.29 -12.28
C LEU A 81 13.82 8.92 -10.95
N GLU A 82 13.84 9.83 -9.97
CA GLU A 82 14.33 9.52 -8.62
C GLU A 82 13.47 8.47 -7.91
N HIS A 83 12.13 8.55 -8.01
CA HIS A 83 11.28 7.53 -7.38
C HIS A 83 11.28 6.22 -8.15
N MET A 84 11.45 6.20 -9.47
CA MET A 84 11.22 5.00 -10.30
C MET A 84 11.77 3.69 -9.71
N SER A 85 12.97 3.71 -9.11
CA SER A 85 13.57 2.55 -8.44
C SER A 85 12.65 1.86 -7.42
N THR A 86 11.71 2.60 -6.82
CA THR A 86 10.81 2.12 -5.76
C THR A 86 9.74 1.17 -6.23
N HIS A 87 9.39 1.18 -7.52
CA HIS A 87 8.52 0.17 -8.13
C HIS A 87 9.12 -1.25 -8.01
N ILE A 88 10.44 -1.39 -8.05
CA ILE A 88 11.10 -2.68 -7.79
C ILE A 88 11.33 -2.89 -6.29
N TYR A 89 11.78 -1.85 -5.56
CA TYR A 89 12.09 -1.99 -4.14
C TYR A 89 10.88 -2.41 -3.30
N VAL A 90 9.68 -1.89 -3.59
CA VAL A 90 8.47 -2.23 -2.83
C VAL A 90 8.12 -3.72 -2.98
N LEU A 91 8.22 -4.26 -4.20
CA LEU A 91 7.95 -5.66 -4.52
C LEU A 91 9.01 -6.61 -3.95
N CYS A 92 10.24 -6.14 -3.78
CA CYS A 92 11.34 -6.90 -3.21
C CYS A 92 11.49 -6.73 -1.69
N GLY A 93 10.64 -5.93 -1.06
CA GLY A 93 10.65 -5.72 0.39
C GLY A 93 11.76 -4.80 0.91
N ASP A 94 12.37 -3.97 0.04
CA ASP A 94 13.32 -2.93 0.47
C ASP A 94 12.59 -1.62 0.76
N TYR A 95 11.74 -1.64 1.78
CA TYR A 95 10.91 -0.49 2.14
C TYR A 95 11.72 0.72 2.59
N GLN A 96 12.93 0.52 3.13
CA GLN A 96 13.81 1.64 3.51
C GLN A 96 14.31 2.39 2.28
N ALA A 97 14.65 1.67 1.20
CA ALA A 97 14.96 2.30 -0.08
C ALA A 97 13.72 2.96 -0.69
N VAL A 98 12.51 2.38 -0.52
CA VAL A 98 11.25 3.01 -0.94
C VAL A 98 11.10 4.40 -0.31
N VAL A 99 11.21 4.50 1.02
CA VAL A 99 11.08 5.78 1.74
C VAL A 99 12.16 6.77 1.32
N ALA A 100 13.42 6.32 1.19
CA ALA A 100 14.55 7.19 0.87
C ALA A 100 14.47 7.77 -0.56
N ALA A 101 14.21 6.94 -1.57
CA ALA A 101 14.12 7.39 -2.95
C ALA A 101 12.89 8.28 -3.20
N ASN A 102 11.75 7.97 -2.58
CA ASN A 102 10.58 8.85 -2.68
C ASN A 102 10.80 10.18 -1.95
N HIS A 103 11.52 10.20 -0.83
CA HIS A 103 11.90 11.46 -0.20
C HIS A 103 12.79 12.31 -1.12
N ALA A 104 13.77 11.70 -1.80
CA ALA A 104 14.60 12.41 -2.79
C ALA A 104 13.75 12.94 -3.96
N GLY A 105 12.82 12.12 -4.47
CA GLY A 105 11.85 12.52 -5.50
C GLY A 105 10.98 13.69 -5.07
N ILE A 106 10.45 13.67 -3.84
CA ILE A 106 9.66 14.76 -3.25
C ILE A 106 10.49 16.07 -3.18
N VAL A 107 11.76 16.00 -2.77
CA VAL A 107 12.63 17.19 -2.74
C VAL A 107 12.81 17.79 -4.14
N ALA A 108 12.95 16.97 -5.18
CA ALA A 108 12.99 17.43 -6.56
C ALA A 108 11.64 18.02 -7.01
N ASP A 109 10.54 17.35 -6.67
CA ASP A 109 9.18 17.78 -6.97
C ASP A 109 8.84 19.15 -6.36
N GLU A 110 9.31 19.42 -5.14
CA GLU A 110 9.09 20.70 -4.45
C GLU A 110 9.78 21.87 -5.16
N LYS A 111 10.96 21.65 -5.77
CA LYS A 111 11.60 22.67 -6.62
C LYS A 111 10.74 22.98 -7.84
N TYR A 112 10.19 21.97 -8.49
CA TYR A 112 9.30 22.16 -9.65
C TYR A 112 7.98 22.83 -9.25
N LEU A 113 7.39 22.44 -8.11
CA LEU A 113 6.21 23.10 -7.54
C LEU A 113 6.47 24.59 -7.31
N ALA A 114 7.60 24.96 -6.72
CA ALA A 114 7.95 26.37 -6.49
C ALA A 114 8.08 27.16 -7.79
N TYR A 115 8.54 26.51 -8.86
CA TYR A 115 8.71 27.13 -10.18
C TYR A 115 7.41 27.23 -11.00
N ALA A 116 6.65 26.14 -11.11
CA ALA A 116 5.53 25.99 -12.03
C ALA A 116 4.14 26.03 -11.37
N GLY A 117 4.08 25.99 -10.03
CA GLY A 117 2.83 25.89 -9.27
C GLY A 117 2.20 24.49 -9.32
N ALA A 118 1.06 24.35 -8.65
CA ALA A 118 0.36 23.06 -8.47
C ALA A 118 -0.75 22.79 -9.52
N MET A 119 -1.08 23.77 -10.37
CA MET A 119 -2.21 23.67 -11.31
C MET A 119 -1.78 23.08 -12.65
N ASN A 120 -1.19 21.88 -12.63
CA ASN A 120 -0.74 21.16 -13.82
C ASN A 120 -0.71 19.64 -13.57
N ILE A 121 -0.51 18.87 -14.64
CA ILE A 121 -0.51 17.40 -14.59
C ILE A 121 0.59 16.81 -13.69
N TYR A 122 1.68 17.55 -13.46
CA TYR A 122 2.78 17.09 -12.63
C TYR A 122 2.37 16.87 -11.17
N THR A 123 1.27 17.46 -10.72
CA THR A 123 0.66 17.16 -9.41
C THR A 123 0.41 15.67 -9.21
N LEU A 124 0.07 14.92 -10.27
CA LEU A 124 -0.13 13.47 -10.17
C LEU A 124 1.16 12.75 -9.78
N TYR A 125 2.29 13.15 -10.35
CA TYR A 125 3.62 12.58 -10.02
C TYR A 125 4.01 12.90 -8.58
N ARG A 126 3.73 14.13 -8.12
CA ARG A 126 3.97 14.51 -6.72
C ARG A 126 3.13 13.67 -5.75
N VAL A 127 1.84 13.50 -6.06
CA VAL A 127 0.93 12.64 -5.27
C VAL A 127 1.45 11.21 -5.20
N HIS A 128 1.93 10.67 -6.32
CA HIS A 128 2.49 9.33 -6.42
C HIS A 128 3.69 9.12 -5.49
N ASN A 129 4.63 10.07 -5.48
CA ASN A 129 5.82 9.99 -4.62
C ASN A 129 5.45 10.01 -3.12
N TYR A 130 4.48 10.86 -2.74
CA TYR A 130 3.96 10.86 -1.36
C TYR A 130 3.25 9.56 -1.01
N HIS A 131 2.47 8.99 -1.93
CA HIS A 131 1.78 7.72 -1.71
C HIS A 131 2.78 6.58 -1.47
N PHE A 132 3.83 6.49 -2.29
CA PHE A 132 4.90 5.50 -2.11
C PHE A 132 5.66 5.68 -0.80
N LYS A 133 6.04 6.93 -0.46
CA LYS A 133 6.72 7.22 0.82
C LYS A 133 5.85 6.76 2.00
N LEU A 134 4.55 7.08 1.98
CA LEU A 134 3.61 6.66 3.00
C LEU A 134 3.51 5.14 3.09
N TYR A 135 3.32 4.45 1.97
CA TYR A 135 3.20 2.99 1.93
C TYR A 135 4.46 2.30 2.48
N GLY A 136 5.65 2.72 2.03
CA GLY A 136 6.92 2.20 2.54
C GLY A 136 7.12 2.47 4.05
N ALA A 137 6.79 3.67 4.52
CA ALA A 137 6.89 4.03 5.93
C ALA A 137 5.95 3.20 6.82
N MET A 138 4.72 2.95 6.35
CA MET A 138 3.78 2.04 7.01
C MET A 138 4.36 0.63 7.16
N PHE A 139 5.05 0.11 6.14
CA PHE A 139 5.61 -1.24 6.12
C PHE A 139 6.91 -1.39 6.92
N LEU A 140 7.62 -0.28 7.16
CA LEU A 140 8.75 -0.21 8.09
C LEU A 140 8.33 -0.04 9.55
N GLY A 141 7.09 0.37 9.82
CA GLY A 141 6.69 0.81 11.16
C GLY A 141 7.27 2.17 11.54
N GLN A 142 7.41 3.08 10.56
CA GLN A 142 7.88 4.46 10.75
C GLN A 142 6.69 5.43 10.74
N TYR A 143 6.18 5.77 11.92
CA TYR A 143 5.03 6.67 12.08
C TYR A 143 5.36 8.09 11.64
N ASP A 144 6.51 8.62 12.04
CA ASP A 144 6.84 10.02 11.77
C ASP A 144 7.02 10.26 10.26
N ALA A 145 7.70 9.34 9.56
CA ALA A 145 7.86 9.39 8.11
C ALA A 145 6.52 9.22 7.36
N ALA A 146 5.63 8.37 7.86
CA ALA A 146 4.28 8.20 7.30
C ALA A 146 3.45 9.49 7.44
N MET A 147 3.45 10.11 8.62
CA MET A 147 2.67 11.33 8.84
C MET A 147 3.27 12.55 8.14
N GLU A 148 4.59 12.61 7.96
CA GLU A 148 5.24 13.60 7.09
C GLU A 148 4.72 13.47 5.65
N ALA A 149 4.63 12.24 5.12
CA ALA A 149 4.11 12.00 3.77
C ALA A 149 2.61 12.36 3.65
N VAL A 150 1.80 12.04 4.66
CA VAL A 150 0.38 12.46 4.73
C VAL A 150 0.24 13.98 4.67
N ALA A 151 1.01 14.71 5.50
CA ALA A 151 0.96 16.16 5.55
C ALA A 151 1.41 16.79 4.22
N GLY A 152 2.47 16.25 3.63
CA GLY A 152 2.97 16.67 2.32
C GLY A 152 1.95 16.42 1.20
N LEU A 153 1.30 15.25 1.19
CA LEU A 153 0.25 14.91 0.22
C LEU A 153 -0.95 15.88 0.30
N ALA A 154 -1.43 16.19 1.51
CA ALA A 154 -2.51 17.16 1.69
C ALA A 154 -2.11 18.57 1.21
N LYS A 155 -0.87 18.98 1.49
CA LYS A 155 -0.33 20.29 1.09
C LYS A 155 -0.09 20.41 -0.43
N THR A 156 0.29 19.31 -1.08
CA THR A 156 0.71 19.31 -2.50
C THR A 156 -0.48 19.47 -3.46
N VAL A 157 -1.69 19.14 -3.01
CA VAL A 157 -2.95 19.19 -3.77
C VAL A 157 -3.86 20.30 -3.23
N PRO A 158 -3.85 21.51 -3.82
CA PRO A 158 -4.80 22.55 -3.42
C PRO A 158 -6.22 22.16 -3.83
N GLU A 159 -7.23 22.60 -3.06
CA GLU A 159 -8.64 22.33 -3.36
C GLU A 159 -9.05 22.79 -4.77
N GLY A 160 -8.48 23.92 -5.24
CA GLY A 160 -8.69 24.41 -6.60
C GLY A 160 -8.30 23.41 -7.69
N TYR A 161 -7.33 22.52 -7.41
CA TYR A 161 -6.97 21.43 -8.32
C TYR A 161 -8.09 20.39 -8.40
N LEU A 162 -8.72 20.03 -7.27
CA LEU A 162 -9.85 19.09 -7.25
C LEU A 162 -11.08 19.62 -7.97
N ARG A 163 -11.29 20.95 -7.91
CA ARG A 163 -12.38 21.68 -8.60
C ARG A 163 -12.20 21.83 -10.11
N TRP A 164 -11.08 21.36 -10.67
CA TRP A 164 -10.87 21.37 -12.11
C TRP A 164 -11.78 20.31 -12.77
N GLU A 165 -12.69 20.72 -13.66
CA GLU A 165 -13.72 19.85 -14.28
C GLU A 165 -13.32 19.17 -15.59
N TYR A 166 -12.32 19.68 -16.32
CA TYR A 166 -11.90 19.15 -17.63
C TYR A 166 -10.39 18.85 -17.67
N PRO A 167 -9.97 17.59 -17.39
CA PRO A 167 -10.77 16.49 -16.83
C PRO A 167 -11.15 16.74 -15.36
N ARG A 168 -12.18 16.04 -14.84
CA ARG A 168 -12.64 16.19 -13.45
C ARG A 168 -11.61 15.63 -12.48
N MET A 169 -10.72 16.48 -11.98
CA MET A 169 -9.54 16.05 -11.23
C MET A 169 -9.88 15.44 -9.86
N ALA A 170 -11.01 15.80 -9.25
CA ALA A 170 -11.52 15.09 -8.08
C ALA A 170 -11.65 13.58 -8.34
N ASN A 171 -12.04 13.16 -9.55
CA ASN A 171 -12.15 11.75 -9.92
C ASN A 171 -10.82 10.99 -10.03
N VAL A 172 -9.70 11.72 -10.08
CA VAL A 172 -8.36 11.16 -10.27
C VAL A 172 -7.52 11.24 -9.00
N VAL A 173 -7.69 12.31 -8.20
CA VAL A 173 -6.76 12.62 -7.10
C VAL A 173 -7.37 12.52 -5.72
N GLU A 174 -8.67 12.76 -5.57
CA GLU A 174 -9.25 12.89 -4.23
C GLU A 174 -9.18 11.60 -3.41
N GLY A 175 -9.19 10.43 -4.05
CA GLY A 175 -8.99 9.16 -3.35
C GLY A 175 -7.66 9.10 -2.59
N TYR A 176 -6.57 9.65 -3.15
CA TYR A 176 -5.26 9.68 -2.47
C TYR A 176 -5.29 10.54 -1.22
N LEU A 177 -6.16 11.55 -1.15
CA LEU A 177 -6.30 12.38 0.06
C LEU A 177 -6.99 11.67 1.22
N SER A 178 -7.56 10.48 1.00
CA SER A 178 -8.23 9.70 2.04
C SER A 178 -7.32 8.70 2.77
N ILE A 179 -6.15 8.40 2.19
CA ILE A 179 -5.32 7.26 2.59
C ILE A 179 -4.67 7.42 3.97
N TYR A 180 -4.62 8.65 4.50
CA TYR A 180 -4.14 8.92 5.86
C TYR A 180 -4.93 8.19 6.94
N VAL A 181 -6.19 7.81 6.66
CA VAL A 181 -6.98 6.98 7.57
C VAL A 181 -6.28 5.65 7.84
N HIS A 182 -5.74 5.00 6.80
CA HIS A 182 -4.98 3.75 6.98
C HIS A 182 -3.69 3.97 7.78
N ALA A 183 -3.05 5.13 7.66
CA ALA A 183 -1.89 5.46 8.48
C ALA A 183 -2.26 5.47 9.98
N TYR A 184 -3.34 6.16 10.35
CA TYR A 184 -3.80 6.16 11.74
C TYR A 184 -4.17 4.75 12.24
N ILE A 185 -4.83 3.93 11.43
CA ILE A 185 -5.18 2.54 11.81
C ILE A 185 -3.92 1.69 11.98
N ARG A 186 -2.99 1.72 11.02
CA ARG A 186 -1.72 0.97 11.05
C ARG A 186 -0.92 1.23 12.31
N PHE A 187 -0.96 2.45 12.83
CA PHE A 187 -0.21 2.86 14.01
C PHE A 187 -1.06 2.94 15.29
N GLY A 188 -2.29 2.44 15.27
CA GLY A 188 -3.16 2.37 16.45
C GLY A 188 -3.51 3.75 17.04
N ARG A 189 -3.52 4.80 16.22
CA ARG A 189 -3.77 6.19 16.62
C ARG A 189 -5.27 6.47 16.68
N TRP A 190 -5.95 5.73 17.54
CA TRP A 190 -7.41 5.69 17.61
C TRP A 190 -8.00 7.03 18.03
N GLN A 191 -7.41 7.71 19.00
CA GLN A 191 -7.92 8.99 19.48
C GLN A 191 -7.78 10.09 18.42
N GLU A 192 -6.67 10.12 17.70
CA GLU A 192 -6.46 11.03 16.58
C GLU A 192 -7.45 10.74 15.44
N LEU A 193 -7.70 9.46 15.15
CA LEU A 193 -8.66 9.04 14.13
C LEU A 193 -10.10 9.43 14.49
N LEU A 194 -10.49 9.30 15.76
CA LEU A 194 -11.79 9.77 16.27
C LEU A 194 -11.92 11.30 16.23
N ALA A 195 -10.82 12.02 16.46
CA ALA A 195 -10.79 13.48 16.47
C ALA A 195 -10.82 14.12 15.07
N LEU A 196 -10.62 13.35 14.00
CA LEU A 196 -10.68 13.85 12.62
C LEU A 196 -12.01 14.55 12.35
N THR A 197 -12.00 15.67 11.64
CA THR A 197 -13.23 16.33 11.20
C THR A 197 -13.56 15.95 9.76
N LEU A 198 -14.86 15.88 9.44
CA LEU A 198 -15.28 15.68 8.06
C LEU A 198 -14.97 16.92 7.20
N PRO A 199 -14.63 16.76 5.92
CA PRO A 199 -14.53 17.87 4.98
C PRO A 199 -15.84 18.67 4.90
N GLU A 200 -15.73 19.98 4.67
CA GLU A 200 -16.89 20.86 4.45
C GLU A 200 -17.61 20.48 3.15
N ASP A 201 -16.87 20.34 2.05
CA ASP A 201 -17.39 19.92 0.75
C ASP A 201 -17.33 18.39 0.59
N ARG A 202 -18.35 17.71 1.10
CA ARG A 202 -18.44 16.23 1.04
C ARG A 202 -18.75 15.69 -0.35
N GLU A 203 -19.11 16.54 -1.31
CA GLU A 203 -19.31 16.11 -2.70
C GLU A 203 -17.96 15.98 -3.41
N ILE A 204 -17.06 16.95 -3.24
CA ILE A 204 -15.69 16.86 -3.76
C ILE A 204 -14.94 15.77 -3.02
N TYR A 205 -14.97 15.81 -1.68
CA TYR A 205 -14.23 14.91 -0.80
C TYR A 205 -15.04 13.65 -0.42
N ALA A 206 -15.74 13.06 -1.39
CA ALA A 206 -16.62 11.93 -1.16
C ALA A 206 -15.87 10.68 -0.67
N MET A 207 -14.70 10.35 -1.26
CA MET A 207 -13.91 9.19 -0.83
C MET A 207 -13.34 9.41 0.57
N THR A 208 -12.80 10.59 0.82
CA THR A 208 -12.27 11.01 2.14
C THR A 208 -13.36 10.92 3.20
N THR A 209 -14.57 11.38 2.91
CA THR A 209 -15.72 11.30 3.83
C THR A 209 -16.04 9.84 4.18
N ALA A 210 -16.12 8.96 3.18
CA ALA A 210 -16.37 7.53 3.42
C ALA A 210 -15.23 6.90 4.25
N MET A 211 -13.97 7.15 3.91
CA MET A 211 -12.83 6.60 4.64
C MET A 211 -12.77 7.09 6.09
N VAL A 212 -13.11 8.36 6.38
CA VAL A 212 -13.16 8.85 7.78
C VAL A 212 -14.21 8.09 8.59
N TYR A 213 -15.41 7.87 8.04
CA TYR A 213 -16.42 7.04 8.71
C TYR A 213 -15.94 5.60 8.94
N TYR A 214 -15.32 4.98 7.92
CA TYR A 214 -14.69 3.66 8.06
C TYR A 214 -13.67 3.63 9.21
N GLY A 215 -12.72 4.57 9.21
CA GLY A 215 -11.66 4.61 10.21
C GLY A 215 -12.18 4.83 11.63
N ARG A 216 -13.14 5.76 11.80
CA ARG A 216 -13.78 5.98 13.10
C ARG A 216 -14.57 4.78 13.57
N ALA A 217 -15.29 4.09 12.68
CA ALA A 217 -16.02 2.88 13.02
C ALA A 217 -15.07 1.77 13.51
N VAL A 218 -13.92 1.58 12.84
CA VAL A 218 -12.85 0.66 13.29
C VAL A 218 -12.31 1.09 14.65
N ALA A 219 -11.97 2.37 14.85
CA ALA A 219 -11.47 2.87 16.13
C ALA A 219 -12.45 2.65 17.28
N HIS A 220 -13.73 2.99 17.09
CA HIS A 220 -14.77 2.74 18.08
C HIS A 220 -14.92 1.24 18.38
N ALA A 221 -14.90 0.38 17.36
CA ALA A 221 -14.99 -1.07 17.55
C ALA A 221 -13.81 -1.56 18.40
N VAL A 222 -12.58 -1.21 18.01
CA VAL A 222 -11.36 -1.62 18.73
C VAL A 222 -11.38 -1.17 20.19
N LEU A 223 -11.91 0.02 20.47
CA LEU A 223 -12.06 0.58 21.82
C LEU A 223 -13.30 0.05 22.59
N GLY A 224 -14.03 -0.93 22.06
CA GLY A 224 -15.21 -1.51 22.71
C GLY A 224 -16.48 -0.64 22.67
N GLN A 225 -16.47 0.45 21.92
CA GLN A 225 -17.57 1.42 21.82
C GLN A 225 -18.56 1.00 20.74
N ILE A 226 -19.21 -0.15 20.93
CA ILE A 226 -20.00 -0.86 19.90
C ILE A 226 -21.14 -0.01 19.29
N ASP A 227 -21.88 0.74 20.10
CA ASP A 227 -22.98 1.58 19.61
C ASP A 227 -22.47 2.71 18.70
N ALA A 228 -21.35 3.32 19.08
CA ALA A 228 -20.70 4.35 18.28
C ALA A 228 -20.12 3.77 16.98
N ALA A 229 -19.50 2.59 17.06
CA ALA A 229 -18.97 1.88 15.90
C ALA A 229 -20.09 1.52 14.90
N THR A 230 -21.23 1.03 15.40
CA THR A 230 -22.41 0.70 14.57
C THR A 230 -22.99 1.95 13.90
N THR A 231 -23.00 3.09 14.62
CA THR A 231 -23.44 4.37 14.06
C THR A 231 -22.53 4.84 12.93
N GLU A 232 -21.20 4.81 13.15
CA GLU A 232 -20.22 5.19 12.13
C GLU A 232 -20.21 4.21 10.94
N GLN A 233 -20.47 2.91 11.17
CA GLN A 233 -20.66 1.93 10.10
C GLN A 233 -21.88 2.27 9.23
N ALA A 234 -23.00 2.66 9.83
CA ALA A 234 -24.18 3.08 9.07
C ALA A 234 -23.90 4.35 8.23
N LEU A 235 -23.13 5.30 8.76
CA LEU A 235 -22.68 6.50 8.05
C LEU A 235 -21.73 6.17 6.90
N PHE A 236 -20.81 5.23 7.11
CA PHE A 236 -19.95 4.67 6.06
C PHE A 236 -20.76 4.08 4.91
N GLU A 237 -21.73 3.21 5.20
CA GLU A 237 -22.61 2.60 4.19
C GLU A 237 -23.41 3.65 3.42
N ALA A 238 -23.91 4.68 4.10
CA ALA A 238 -24.63 5.78 3.47
C ALA A 238 -23.72 6.69 2.60
N ALA A 239 -22.41 6.72 2.87
CA ALA A 239 -21.44 7.52 2.12
C ALA A 239 -20.98 6.86 0.81
N ILE A 240 -20.96 5.52 0.73
CA ILE A 240 -20.49 4.77 -0.45
C ILE A 240 -21.21 5.19 -1.75
N PRO A 241 -22.55 5.33 -1.81
CA PRO A 241 -23.24 5.75 -3.03
C PRO A 241 -22.86 7.16 -3.52
N ASN A 242 -22.33 8.02 -2.64
CA ASN A 242 -21.93 9.39 -2.97
C ASN A 242 -20.57 9.45 -3.67
N VAL A 243 -19.72 8.43 -3.51
CA VAL A 243 -18.45 8.33 -4.24
C VAL A 243 -18.75 8.03 -5.71
N PRO A 244 -18.38 8.88 -6.68
CA PRO A 244 -18.72 8.64 -8.09
C PRO A 244 -18.16 7.31 -8.61
N LYS A 245 -18.88 6.65 -9.52
CA LYS A 245 -18.38 5.41 -10.16
C LYS A 245 -17.11 5.65 -10.98
N GLN A 246 -16.89 6.89 -11.40
CA GLN A 246 -15.72 7.35 -12.15
C GLN A 246 -14.58 7.82 -11.23
N ARG A 247 -14.69 7.67 -9.90
CA ARG A 247 -13.62 7.97 -8.95
C ARG A 247 -12.66 6.78 -8.92
N TYR A 248 -11.43 7.00 -9.37
CA TYR A 248 -10.37 6.00 -9.40
C TYR A 248 -9.19 6.45 -8.56
N MET A 249 -8.50 5.47 -7.98
CA MET A 249 -7.11 5.59 -7.59
C MET A 249 -6.33 4.80 -8.64
N HIS A 250 -5.59 5.51 -9.49
CA HIS A 250 -4.92 4.93 -10.65
C HIS A 250 -5.84 4.03 -11.51
N THR A 251 -5.67 2.70 -11.47
CA THR A 251 -6.46 1.70 -12.21
C THR A 251 -7.67 1.18 -11.44
N VAL A 252 -7.74 1.41 -10.12
CA VAL A 252 -8.70 0.81 -9.19
C VAL A 252 -9.86 1.77 -8.90
N ARG A 253 -11.10 1.28 -9.00
CA ARG A 253 -12.27 2.10 -8.62
C ARG A 253 -12.28 2.28 -7.10
N CYS A 254 -12.47 3.51 -6.62
CA CYS A 254 -12.57 3.76 -5.19
C CYS A 254 -13.72 2.97 -4.53
N ARG A 255 -14.81 2.68 -5.26
CA ARG A 255 -15.89 1.83 -4.74
C ARG A 255 -15.48 0.37 -4.49
N ASP A 256 -14.51 -0.15 -5.24
CA ASP A 256 -13.99 -1.51 -5.01
C ASP A 256 -13.08 -1.52 -3.77
N ILE A 257 -12.28 -0.47 -3.58
CA ILE A 257 -11.49 -0.26 -2.35
C ILE A 257 -12.42 -0.19 -1.13
N LEU A 258 -13.53 0.55 -1.22
CA LEU A 258 -14.52 0.63 -0.14
C LEU A 258 -15.23 -0.70 0.13
N ALA A 259 -15.32 -1.61 -0.86
CA ALA A 259 -15.87 -2.94 -0.63
C ALA A 259 -14.94 -3.80 0.24
N VAL A 260 -13.61 -3.65 0.11
CA VAL A 260 -12.65 -4.25 1.05
C VAL A 260 -12.87 -3.68 2.45
N GLY A 261 -12.96 -2.35 2.57
CA GLY A 261 -13.18 -1.67 3.85
C GLY A 261 -14.48 -2.07 4.55
N ARG A 262 -15.56 -2.30 3.78
CA ARG A 262 -16.83 -2.82 4.32
C ARG A 262 -16.65 -4.15 5.04
N GLU A 263 -16.00 -5.11 4.40
CA GLU A 263 -15.79 -6.44 4.95
C GLU A 263 -14.83 -6.40 6.15
N MET A 264 -13.78 -5.58 6.07
CA MET A 264 -12.86 -5.34 7.20
C MET A 264 -13.59 -4.78 8.41
N LEU A 265 -14.41 -3.75 8.23
CA LEU A 265 -15.17 -3.14 9.31
C LEU A 265 -16.21 -4.09 9.91
N ALA A 266 -16.94 -4.83 9.07
CA ALA A 266 -17.90 -5.82 9.55
C ALA A 266 -17.20 -6.91 10.39
N GLY A 267 -16.04 -7.38 9.94
CA GLY A 267 -15.21 -8.33 10.65
C GLY A 267 -14.76 -7.82 12.03
N GLU A 268 -14.19 -6.62 12.08
CA GLU A 268 -13.74 -6.00 13.34
C GLU A 268 -14.88 -5.80 14.34
N LEU A 269 -16.04 -5.31 13.89
CA LEU A 269 -17.19 -5.07 14.76
C LEU A 269 -17.74 -6.38 15.33
N LEU A 270 -17.94 -7.39 14.48
CA LEU A 270 -18.45 -8.69 14.91
C LEU A 270 -17.50 -9.39 15.88
N TYR A 271 -16.19 -9.27 15.65
CA TYR A 271 -15.16 -9.79 16.54
C TYR A 271 -15.33 -9.23 17.96
N ARG A 272 -15.59 -7.92 18.07
CA ARG A 272 -15.76 -7.23 19.37
C ARG A 272 -17.08 -7.53 20.05
N THR A 273 -18.07 -8.01 19.31
CA THR A 273 -19.32 -8.54 19.87
C THR A 273 -19.26 -10.04 20.22
N GLY A 274 -18.13 -10.71 19.96
CA GLY A 274 -17.93 -12.14 20.22
C GLY A 274 -18.51 -13.09 19.16
N ASP A 275 -19.00 -12.56 18.03
CA ASP A 275 -19.50 -13.36 16.91
C ASP A 275 -18.33 -13.76 15.99
N PHE A 276 -17.43 -14.58 16.52
CA PHE A 276 -16.14 -14.89 15.89
C PHE A 276 -16.28 -15.60 14.54
N ASP A 277 -17.24 -16.50 14.40
CA ASP A 277 -17.45 -17.24 13.15
C ASP A 277 -17.77 -16.28 11.99
N ARG A 278 -18.69 -15.34 12.22
CA ARG A 278 -19.05 -14.34 11.21
C ARG A 278 -17.94 -13.30 11.05
N ALA A 279 -17.27 -12.91 12.14
CA ALA A 279 -16.13 -12.00 12.08
C ALA A 279 -15.04 -12.52 11.14
N PHE A 280 -14.60 -13.77 11.32
CA PHE A 280 -13.57 -14.36 10.47
C PHE A 280 -14.06 -14.64 9.04
N ALA A 281 -15.37 -14.89 8.83
CA ALA A 281 -15.92 -14.96 7.47
C ALA A 281 -15.77 -13.63 6.71
N HIS A 282 -16.11 -12.50 7.35
CA HIS A 282 -15.95 -11.17 6.78
C HIS A 282 -14.47 -10.80 6.56
N LEU A 283 -13.58 -11.07 7.53
CA LEU A 283 -12.14 -10.78 7.37
C LEU A 283 -11.50 -11.60 6.23
N ARG A 284 -11.91 -12.86 6.03
CA ARG A 284 -11.48 -13.65 4.87
C ARG A 284 -12.04 -13.10 3.57
N GLN A 285 -13.30 -12.65 3.57
CA GLN A 285 -13.90 -12.03 2.39
C GLN A 285 -13.20 -10.72 2.02
N ALA A 286 -12.75 -9.93 3.00
CA ALA A 286 -11.94 -8.75 2.75
C ALA A 286 -10.65 -9.08 2.00
N VAL A 287 -9.93 -10.12 2.43
CA VAL A 287 -8.71 -10.61 1.75
C VAL A 287 -9.02 -11.07 0.31
N VAL A 288 -10.13 -11.78 0.10
CA VAL A 288 -10.56 -12.18 -1.26
C VAL A 288 -10.84 -10.98 -2.15
N LEU A 289 -11.50 -9.94 -1.63
CA LEU A 289 -11.79 -8.73 -2.39
C LEU A 289 -10.52 -7.91 -2.67
N GLU A 290 -9.62 -7.83 -1.70
CA GLU A 290 -8.30 -7.19 -1.84
C GLU A 290 -7.46 -7.87 -2.93
N ASP A 291 -7.34 -9.20 -2.87
CA ASP A 291 -6.58 -9.99 -3.85
C ASP A 291 -7.18 -9.91 -5.27
N ALA A 292 -8.47 -9.56 -5.38
CA ALA A 292 -9.17 -9.39 -6.66
C ALA A 292 -9.12 -7.96 -7.22
N LEU A 293 -8.51 -6.99 -6.50
CA LEU A 293 -8.34 -5.64 -7.03
C LEU A 293 -7.41 -5.66 -8.26
N PRO A 294 -7.65 -4.80 -9.27
CA PRO A 294 -6.71 -4.63 -10.37
C PRO A 294 -5.31 -4.25 -9.87
N TYR A 295 -4.29 -4.60 -10.64
CA TYR A 295 -2.91 -4.20 -10.35
C TYR A 295 -2.76 -2.70 -10.19
N ASP A 296 -2.11 -2.31 -9.10
CA ASP A 296 -1.81 -0.93 -8.74
C ASP A 296 -0.55 -0.88 -7.87
N GLU A 297 0.21 0.20 -7.97
CA GLU A 297 1.41 0.43 -7.18
C GLU A 297 1.60 1.93 -6.89
N PRO A 298 1.60 2.35 -5.62
CA PRO A 298 1.21 1.57 -4.44
C PRO A 298 -0.30 1.30 -4.43
N TRP A 299 -0.72 0.23 -3.75
CA TRP A 299 -2.13 -0.16 -3.63
C TRP A 299 -2.95 0.85 -2.85
N GLY A 300 -4.14 1.21 -3.38
CA GLY A 300 -5.06 2.11 -2.68
C GLY A 300 -5.66 1.56 -1.38
N TRP A 301 -5.74 0.23 -1.25
CA TRP A 301 -5.95 -0.43 0.04
C TRP A 301 -4.59 -0.70 0.70
N MET A 302 -4.09 0.28 1.46
CA MET A 302 -2.69 0.27 1.93
C MET A 302 -2.41 -0.64 3.15
N GLN A 303 -3.45 -1.08 3.88
CA GLN A 303 -3.28 -1.93 5.06
C GLN A 303 -3.71 -3.36 4.73
N PRO A 304 -2.78 -4.31 4.51
CA PRO A 304 -3.13 -5.65 4.09
C PRO A 304 -4.15 -6.31 5.01
N GLY A 305 -5.27 -6.79 4.45
CA GLY A 305 -6.35 -7.43 5.22
C GLY A 305 -5.85 -8.66 5.98
N ARG A 306 -4.86 -9.36 5.40
CA ARG A 306 -4.17 -10.51 6.02
C ARG A 306 -3.52 -10.18 7.36
N HIS A 307 -3.11 -8.93 7.60
CA HIS A 307 -2.50 -8.54 8.88
C HIS A 307 -3.51 -8.51 10.01
N ALA A 308 -4.69 -7.92 9.78
CA ALA A 308 -5.77 -7.91 10.76
C ALA A 308 -6.32 -9.33 10.97
N LEU A 309 -6.60 -10.06 9.89
CA LEU A 309 -7.05 -11.45 9.95
C LEU A 309 -6.08 -12.31 10.76
N GLY A 310 -4.79 -12.29 10.41
CA GLY A 310 -3.78 -13.08 11.11
C GLY A 310 -3.64 -12.71 12.59
N ALA A 311 -3.75 -11.42 12.92
CA ALA A 311 -3.57 -10.95 14.29
C ALA A 311 -4.71 -11.43 15.19
N LEU A 312 -5.95 -11.30 14.70
CA LEU A 312 -7.15 -11.70 15.42
C LEU A 312 -7.31 -13.23 15.50
N LEU A 313 -6.89 -13.96 14.46
CA LEU A 313 -6.78 -15.43 14.49
C LEU A 313 -5.78 -15.88 15.55
N LEU A 314 -4.60 -15.26 15.59
CA LEU A 314 -3.55 -15.59 16.55
C LEU A 314 -4.00 -15.32 18.00
N GLU A 315 -4.72 -14.22 18.22
CA GLU A 315 -5.33 -13.88 19.52
C GLU A 315 -6.33 -14.95 19.98
N GLN A 316 -7.15 -15.48 19.08
CA GLN A 316 -8.12 -16.56 19.38
C GLN A 316 -7.50 -17.97 19.38
N GLY A 317 -6.18 -18.09 19.18
CA GLY A 317 -5.48 -19.38 19.19
C GLY A 317 -5.61 -20.19 17.90
N HIS A 318 -6.12 -19.62 16.81
CA HIS A 318 -6.10 -20.21 15.46
C HIS A 318 -4.72 -20.04 14.81
N ILE A 319 -3.70 -20.63 15.43
CA ILE A 319 -2.29 -20.33 15.15
C ILE A 319 -1.87 -20.76 13.74
N GLU A 320 -2.29 -21.94 13.29
CA GLU A 320 -1.94 -22.49 11.97
C GLU A 320 -2.54 -21.66 10.83
N GLU A 321 -3.77 -21.18 11.00
CA GLU A 321 -4.42 -20.33 10.02
C GLU A 321 -3.77 -18.95 9.97
N ALA A 322 -3.45 -18.36 11.12
CA ALA A 322 -2.68 -17.12 11.19
C ALA A 322 -1.32 -17.25 10.50
N ALA A 323 -0.60 -18.37 10.74
CA ALA A 323 0.67 -18.65 10.08
C ALA A 323 0.51 -18.74 8.56
N THR A 324 -0.58 -19.35 8.08
CA THR A 324 -0.89 -19.43 6.64
C THR A 324 -1.13 -18.05 6.05
N ALA A 325 -1.89 -17.19 6.72
CA ALA A 325 -2.13 -15.82 6.27
C ALA A 325 -0.82 -15.01 6.15
N TYR A 326 0.08 -15.10 7.13
CA TYR A 326 1.37 -14.39 7.08
C TYR A 326 2.35 -14.97 6.07
N ARG A 327 2.38 -16.29 5.87
CA ARG A 327 3.22 -16.91 4.84
C ARG A 327 2.82 -16.47 3.44
N ALA A 328 1.51 -16.41 3.17
CA ALA A 328 0.97 -15.89 1.93
C ALA A 328 1.34 -14.41 1.73
N ASP A 329 1.11 -13.57 2.76
CA ASP A 329 1.48 -12.14 2.73
C ASP A 329 2.96 -11.93 2.45
N LEU A 330 3.85 -12.69 3.08
CA LEU A 330 5.31 -12.57 2.88
C LEU A 330 5.82 -13.20 1.57
N GLY A 331 4.97 -13.82 0.76
CA GLY A 331 5.38 -14.54 -0.45
C GLY A 331 6.19 -15.82 -0.17
N LEU A 332 6.00 -16.43 1.00
CA LEU A 332 6.64 -17.70 1.39
C LEU A 332 5.89 -18.95 0.89
N ASP A 333 4.81 -18.73 0.14
CA ASP A 333 4.14 -19.69 -0.73
C ASP A 333 3.59 -18.96 -1.97
N GLN A 334 2.91 -19.71 -2.84
CA GLN A 334 2.43 -19.21 -4.13
C GLN A 334 0.90 -19.04 -4.15
N THR A 335 0.28 -18.84 -2.99
CA THR A 335 -1.20 -18.68 -2.90
C THR A 335 -1.68 -17.29 -3.29
N VAL A 336 -0.78 -16.31 -3.34
CA VAL A 336 -1.04 -14.91 -3.69
C VAL A 336 -0.14 -14.51 -4.86
N ILE A 337 -0.69 -13.76 -5.81
CA ILE A 337 0.04 -13.25 -6.98
C ILE A 337 1.24 -12.40 -6.56
N ARG A 338 2.29 -12.37 -7.40
CA ARG A 338 3.59 -11.76 -7.04
C ARG A 338 3.48 -10.29 -6.61
N SER A 339 2.60 -9.52 -7.23
CA SER A 339 2.38 -8.11 -6.89
C SER A 339 1.83 -7.94 -5.47
N ASN A 340 0.97 -8.86 -5.01
CA ASN A 340 0.30 -8.75 -3.72
C ASN A 340 1.09 -9.43 -2.59
N GLN A 341 2.37 -9.74 -2.82
CA GLN A 341 3.29 -10.25 -1.82
C GLN A 341 4.08 -9.08 -1.24
N HIS A 342 4.34 -9.15 0.06
CA HIS A 342 4.99 -8.14 0.87
C HIS A 342 6.24 -8.70 1.57
N PRO A 343 7.32 -9.07 0.84
CA PRO A 343 8.53 -9.59 1.45
C PRO A 343 9.10 -8.63 2.49
N ASN A 344 9.70 -9.15 3.56
CA ASN A 344 10.34 -8.37 4.61
C ASN A 344 9.45 -7.36 5.36
N ASN A 345 8.12 -7.46 5.22
CA ASN A 345 7.18 -6.62 5.95
C ASN A 345 7.30 -6.88 7.47
N VAL A 346 7.61 -5.85 8.26
CA VAL A 346 7.87 -5.99 9.71
C VAL A 346 6.68 -6.61 10.45
N TRP A 347 5.45 -6.27 10.03
CA TRP A 347 4.24 -6.67 10.72
C TRP A 347 3.92 -8.15 10.50
N ALA A 348 4.03 -8.63 9.27
CA ALA A 348 3.82 -10.02 8.94
C ALA A 348 4.97 -10.92 9.42
N LEU A 349 6.23 -10.44 9.37
CA LEU A 349 7.36 -11.13 9.97
C LEU A 349 7.17 -11.32 11.47
N GLN A 350 6.72 -10.28 12.18
CA GLN A 350 6.42 -10.36 13.62
C GLN A 350 5.31 -11.38 13.89
N GLY A 351 4.20 -11.30 13.16
CA GLY A 351 3.07 -12.24 13.29
C GLY A 351 3.47 -13.69 13.04
N LEU A 352 4.19 -13.95 11.95
CA LEU A 352 4.66 -15.30 11.61
C LEU A 352 5.64 -15.86 12.65
N HIS A 353 6.55 -15.02 13.16
CA HIS A 353 7.49 -15.42 14.21
C HIS A 353 6.75 -15.81 15.49
N MET A 354 5.73 -15.04 15.90
CA MET A 354 4.88 -15.39 17.03
C MET A 354 4.14 -16.71 16.82
N CYS A 355 3.60 -16.95 15.61
CA CYS A 355 2.98 -18.23 15.27
C CYS A 355 3.95 -19.40 15.42
N TYR A 356 5.15 -19.31 14.83
CA TYR A 356 6.16 -20.37 14.93
C TYR A 356 6.61 -20.63 16.37
N GLN A 357 6.75 -19.59 17.19
CA GLN A 357 7.05 -19.76 18.62
C GLN A 357 5.93 -20.51 19.36
N LYS A 358 4.66 -20.15 19.14
CA LYS A 358 3.52 -20.81 19.79
C LYS A 358 3.31 -22.25 19.33
N MET A 359 3.64 -22.56 18.07
CA MET A 359 3.63 -23.92 17.53
C MET A 359 4.82 -24.79 17.99
N GLY A 360 5.84 -24.20 18.63
CA GLY A 360 7.08 -24.91 18.96
C GLY A 360 8.01 -25.16 17.76
N GLU A 361 7.76 -24.50 16.62
CA GLU A 361 8.56 -24.61 15.39
C GLU A 361 9.84 -23.76 15.49
N THR A 362 10.70 -24.11 16.44
CA THR A 362 11.91 -23.34 16.79
C THR A 362 12.86 -23.12 15.62
N ARG A 363 12.97 -24.10 14.71
CA ARG A 363 13.80 -23.98 13.50
C ARG A 363 13.24 -22.95 12.53
N LEU A 364 11.92 -22.95 12.30
CA LEU A 364 11.29 -21.99 11.39
C LEU A 364 11.30 -20.58 11.98
N ALA A 365 11.06 -20.44 13.28
CA ALA A 365 11.21 -19.16 13.99
C ALA A 365 12.65 -18.61 13.83
N ALA A 366 13.66 -19.46 14.02
CA ALA A 366 15.07 -19.07 13.85
C ALA A 366 15.41 -18.68 12.41
N MET A 367 14.78 -19.28 11.39
CA MET A 367 15.04 -18.96 9.98
C MET A 367 14.55 -17.56 9.58
N ILE A 368 13.43 -17.09 10.13
CA ILE A 368 12.87 -15.77 9.79
C ILE A 368 13.36 -14.65 10.73
N LYS A 369 13.92 -15.01 11.90
CA LYS A 369 14.38 -14.06 12.91
C LYS A 369 15.37 -13.01 12.40
N PRO A 370 16.37 -13.34 11.54
CA PRO A 370 17.29 -12.32 11.02
C PRO A 370 16.59 -11.25 10.19
N ALA A 371 15.63 -11.63 9.33
CA ALA A 371 14.85 -10.67 8.54
C ALA A 371 13.98 -9.80 9.45
N LEU A 372 13.34 -10.42 10.46
CA LEU A 372 12.56 -9.69 11.47
C LEU A 372 13.43 -8.69 12.24
N ASP A 373 14.65 -9.07 12.65
CA ASP A 373 15.55 -8.18 13.41
C ASP A 373 16.01 -6.97 12.59
N ILE A 374 16.28 -7.16 11.31
CA ILE A 374 16.58 -6.06 10.40
C ILE A 374 15.37 -5.13 10.25
N ALA A 375 14.17 -5.69 10.05
CA ALA A 375 12.95 -4.90 9.89
C ALA A 375 12.60 -4.12 11.17
N GLN A 376 12.69 -4.77 12.34
CA GLN A 376 12.50 -4.15 13.66
C GLN A 376 13.50 -3.02 13.91
N GLY A 377 14.76 -3.19 13.51
CA GLY A 377 15.80 -2.16 13.66
C GLY A 377 15.55 -0.89 12.84
N ARG A 378 14.56 -0.89 11.93
CA ARG A 378 14.15 0.27 11.14
C ARG A 378 12.86 0.92 11.62
N ALA A 379 12.07 0.26 12.46
CA ALA A 379 10.83 0.82 12.99
C ALA A 379 11.12 1.92 14.02
N ASP A 380 10.22 2.90 14.15
CA ASP A 380 10.36 3.97 15.15
C ASP A 380 10.20 3.41 16.58
N GLN A 381 9.38 2.37 16.71
CA GLN A 381 9.13 1.64 17.94
C GLN A 381 9.11 0.14 17.67
N ALA A 382 9.44 -0.66 18.68
CA ALA A 382 9.39 -2.11 18.57
C ALA A 382 7.97 -2.58 18.21
N VAL A 383 7.85 -3.28 17.10
CA VAL A 383 6.59 -3.85 16.62
C VAL A 383 6.30 -5.12 17.40
N GLN A 384 5.36 -5.07 18.34
CA GLN A 384 5.04 -6.23 19.21
C GLN A 384 3.89 -7.09 18.69
N SER A 385 3.04 -6.52 17.84
CA SER A 385 1.91 -7.17 17.20
C SER A 385 1.89 -6.81 15.71
N SER A 386 1.38 -7.73 14.90
CA SER A 386 1.14 -7.53 13.47
C SER A 386 -0.01 -6.55 13.18
N CYS A 387 -0.90 -6.29 14.13
CA CYS A 387 -1.99 -5.32 14.03
C CYS A 387 -2.37 -4.74 15.40
N PHE A 388 -2.65 -3.43 15.47
CA PHE A 388 -3.18 -2.78 16.69
C PHE A 388 -4.66 -3.11 16.94
N CYS A 389 -5.34 -3.78 16.00
CA CYS A 389 -6.63 -4.39 16.25
C CYS A 389 -6.53 -5.59 17.22
N ALA A 390 -5.35 -6.17 17.47
CA ALA A 390 -5.19 -7.21 18.48
C ALA A 390 -4.71 -6.62 19.82
N GLY A 391 -5.04 -7.28 20.92
CA GLY A 391 -4.55 -6.98 22.27
C GLY A 391 -5.25 -5.83 23.00
N GLN A 392 -6.36 -5.31 22.46
CA GLN A 392 -7.19 -4.33 23.16
C GLN A 392 -8.32 -5.04 23.90
N THR A 393 -8.16 -5.23 25.21
CA THR A 393 -9.28 -5.59 26.08
C THR A 393 -10.16 -4.36 26.24
N ALA A 394 -11.44 -4.47 25.94
CA ALA A 394 -12.43 -3.50 26.40
C ALA A 394 -12.37 -3.47 27.93
N GLU A 395 -11.96 -2.34 28.51
CA GLU A 395 -12.04 -2.12 29.96
C GLU A 395 -13.49 -2.04 30.44
#